data_AF-A0A2E7ZHD3-F1
#
_entry.id   AF-A0A2E7ZHD3-F1
#
_cell.length_a   1.000
_cell.length_b   1.000
_cell.length_c   1.000
_cell.angle_alpha   90.00
_cell.angle_beta   90.00
_cell.angle_gamma   90.00
#
_symmetry.space_group_name_H-M   'P 1'
#
loop_
_entity.id
_entity.type
_entity.pdbx_description
1 polymer ?
#
loop_
_entity_poly.entity_id
_entity_poly.type
_entity_poly.pdbx_seq_one_letter_code
_entity_poly.pdbx_strand_id
1 'polypeptide(L)'
;MIRRFGVPKSIFEPFQANKRNINLRRKVLKKSLYKAEGQIISPDFSQMVPYYMGFTAPLYALTIKTLGRDSSPRERVEFLLRFVQDIPYGIPPTHSNNKVISGVLPPPQIFIEKWADCDSKVLLISSILAHEPRYKILLVYLEKHLLMAFEGRPHRGDKFIIFEGRKFILADPTGPARLPLGNPGSDFNGNFKKVELLDVTAENRRIPHYVSKRIQVRKIEP
;
A
#
# COMPACT_ATOMS: atom_id res chain seq x y z
N MET A 1 39.33 23.67 24.70
CA MET A 1 38.48 23.58 23.49
C MET A 1 37.31 22.63 23.79
N ILE A 2 36.12 23.16 24.07
CA ILE A 2 34.99 22.39 24.64
C ILE A 2 34.33 21.53 23.56
N ARG A 3 34.32 20.19 23.75
CA ARG A 3 33.67 19.16 22.90
C ARG A 3 32.24 18.80 23.33
N ARG A 4 31.63 19.57 24.23
CA ARG A 4 30.40 19.22 24.96
C ARG A 4 29.33 20.31 24.80
N PHE A 5 28.50 20.19 23.78
CA PHE A 5 27.13 20.73 23.86
C PHE A 5 26.09 19.80 23.22
N GLY A 6 26.45 18.58 22.80
CA GLY A 6 25.49 17.63 22.22
C GLY A 6 24.83 18.08 20.91
N VAL A 7 25.22 19.25 20.39
CA VAL A 7 24.73 19.80 19.14
C VAL A 7 25.39 19.03 17.99
N PRO A 8 24.63 18.27 17.17
CA PRO A 8 25.18 17.50 16.06
C PRO A 8 25.89 18.45 15.09
N LYS A 9 27.13 18.14 14.66
CA LYS A 9 27.87 18.99 13.70
C LYS A 9 27.09 19.31 12.43
N SER A 10 26.14 18.44 12.07
CA SER A 10 25.24 18.59 10.92
C SER A 10 24.33 19.83 10.98
N ILE A 11 24.11 20.47 12.13
CA ILE A 11 23.36 21.74 12.20
C ILE A 11 24.16 22.93 11.69
N PHE A 12 25.49 22.84 11.68
CA PHE A 12 26.39 23.87 11.16
C PHE A 12 26.76 23.64 9.70
N GLU A 13 26.38 22.49 9.13
CA GLU A 13 26.49 22.22 7.70
C GLU A 13 25.10 22.45 7.05
N PRO A 14 24.85 23.60 6.40
CA PRO A 14 23.58 23.78 5.70
C PRO A 14 23.39 22.65 4.68
N PHE A 15 22.21 22.04 4.65
CA PHE A 15 21.89 20.95 3.72
C PHE A 15 21.74 21.50 2.29
N GLN A 16 22.86 21.89 1.69
CA GLN A 16 22.92 22.32 0.31
C GLN A 16 22.86 21.08 -0.60
N ALA A 17 22.24 21.22 -1.77
CA ALA A 17 22.12 20.17 -2.78
C ALA A 17 23.45 19.92 -3.52
N ASN A 18 24.55 19.69 -2.80
CA ASN A 18 25.82 19.26 -3.37
C ASN A 18 25.80 17.74 -3.70
N LYS A 19 26.76 17.27 -4.49
CA LYS A 19 26.84 15.86 -4.93
C LYS A 19 26.79 14.86 -3.75
N ARG A 20 27.47 15.18 -2.64
CA ARG A 20 27.51 14.33 -1.44
C ARG A 20 26.13 14.22 -0.79
N ASN A 21 25.46 15.35 -0.56
CA ASN A 21 24.15 15.42 0.09
C ASN A 21 23.05 14.83 -0.80
N ILE A 22 23.13 15.02 -2.13
CA ILE A 22 22.24 14.34 -3.08
C ILE A 22 22.42 12.82 -2.99
N ASN A 23 23.65 12.32 -2.94
CA ASN A 23 23.92 10.90 -2.81
C ASN A 23 23.45 10.33 -1.46
N LEU A 24 23.63 11.07 -0.36
CA LEU A 24 23.09 10.71 0.96
C LEU A 24 21.56 10.66 0.93
N ARG A 25 20.91 11.68 0.38
CA ARG A 25 19.44 11.72 0.21
C ARG A 25 18.95 10.53 -0.61
N ARG A 26 19.61 10.20 -1.73
CA ARG A 26 19.28 9.02 -2.55
C ARG A 26 19.43 7.72 -1.75
N LYS A 27 20.46 7.57 -0.93
CA LYS A 27 20.64 6.40 -0.05
C LYS A 27 19.54 6.28 1.01
N VAL A 28 19.12 7.40 1.60
CA VAL A 28 18.00 7.43 2.56
C VAL A 28 16.69 7.08 1.87
N LEU A 29 16.42 7.66 0.69
CA LEU A 29 15.20 7.39 -0.07
C LEU A 29 15.06 5.92 -0.45
N LYS A 30 16.15 5.26 -0.86
CA LYS A 30 16.18 3.81 -1.15
C LYS A 30 15.74 2.92 0.01
N LYS A 31 15.74 3.44 1.24
CA LYS A 31 15.34 2.73 2.47
C LYS A 31 14.08 3.33 3.11
N SER A 32 13.47 4.33 2.48
CA SER A 32 12.28 5.01 2.98
C SER A 32 11.01 4.50 2.30
N LEU A 33 9.86 4.89 2.85
CA LEU A 33 8.53 4.64 2.29
C LEU A 33 8.18 5.60 1.14
N TYR A 34 9.19 6.24 0.55
CA TYR A 34 9.06 7.30 -0.43
C TYR A 34 10.09 7.10 -1.54
N LYS A 35 9.67 7.45 -2.76
CA LYS A 35 10.53 7.45 -3.95
C LYS A 35 10.62 8.85 -4.52
N ALA A 36 11.71 9.10 -5.26
CA ALA A 36 11.89 10.33 -6.01
C ALA A 36 11.90 10.03 -7.50
N GLU A 37 11.00 10.69 -8.24
CA GLU A 37 10.92 10.65 -9.70
C GLU A 37 11.17 12.09 -10.20
N GLY A 38 12.37 12.35 -10.71
CA GLY A 38 12.81 13.71 -11.03
C GLY A 38 12.89 14.60 -9.78
N GLN A 39 12.06 15.65 -9.75
CA GLN A 39 11.97 16.59 -8.63
C GLN A 39 10.83 16.26 -7.65
N ILE A 40 10.00 15.26 -7.96
CA ILE A 40 8.83 14.90 -7.17
C ILE A 40 9.21 13.79 -6.19
N ILE A 41 8.90 13.97 -4.91
CA ILE A 41 8.88 12.88 -3.93
C ILE A 41 7.43 12.42 -3.80
N SER A 42 7.21 11.11 -3.90
CA SER A 42 5.90 10.50 -3.75
C SER A 42 5.99 9.22 -2.90
N PRO A 43 4.87 8.78 -2.31
CA PRO A 43 4.80 7.48 -1.61
C PRO A 43 5.27 6.33 -2.51
N ASP A 44 6.10 5.44 -1.96
CA ASP A 44 6.59 4.25 -2.67
C ASP A 44 5.78 3.03 -2.21
N PHE A 45 4.75 2.68 -2.99
CA PHE A 45 3.87 1.56 -2.66
C PHE A 45 4.62 0.22 -2.61
N SER A 46 5.66 0.04 -3.43
CA SER A 46 6.47 -1.19 -3.41
C SER A 46 7.31 -1.31 -2.14
N GLN A 47 7.61 -0.21 -1.43
CA GLN A 47 8.21 -0.24 -0.09
C GLN A 47 7.15 -0.27 1.03
N MET A 48 6.06 0.49 0.88
CA MET A 48 5.00 0.62 1.88
C MET A 48 4.22 -0.68 2.06
N VAL A 49 3.88 -1.38 0.97
CA VAL A 49 3.12 -2.61 1.05
C VAL A 49 3.84 -3.64 1.91
N PRO A 50 5.11 -4.03 1.61
CA PRO A 50 5.90 -4.89 2.50
C PRO A 50 5.97 -4.39 3.93
N TYR A 51 6.18 -3.09 4.14
CA TYR A 51 6.30 -2.51 5.47
C TYR A 51 5.04 -2.73 6.32
N TYR A 52 3.85 -2.61 5.72
CA TYR A 52 2.58 -2.76 6.41
C TYR A 52 2.01 -4.19 6.42
N MET A 53 2.62 -5.16 5.73
CA MET A 53 2.19 -6.57 5.76
C MET A 53 2.06 -7.12 7.19
N GLY A 54 2.96 -6.74 8.11
CA GLY A 54 2.85 -7.14 9.52
C GLY A 54 1.58 -6.68 10.22
N PHE A 55 1.13 -5.47 9.92
CA PHE A 55 -0.11 -4.96 10.48
C PHE A 55 -1.35 -5.64 9.86
N THR A 56 -1.30 -5.96 8.57
CA THR A 56 -2.43 -6.53 7.83
C THR A 56 -2.48 -8.06 7.81
N ALA A 57 -1.48 -8.74 8.39
CA ALA A 57 -1.46 -10.20 8.52
C ALA A 57 -2.72 -10.78 9.20
N PRO A 58 -3.27 -10.20 10.30
CA PRO A 58 -4.51 -10.67 10.88
C PRO A 58 -5.72 -10.56 9.93
N LEU A 59 -5.76 -9.53 9.07
CA LEU A 59 -6.83 -9.35 8.09
C LEU A 59 -6.75 -10.41 6.98
N TYR A 60 -5.52 -10.74 6.54
CA TYR A 60 -5.32 -11.84 5.61
C TYR A 60 -5.74 -13.18 6.22
N ALA A 61 -5.29 -13.47 7.46
CA ALA A 61 -5.67 -14.69 8.17
C ALA A 61 -7.19 -14.80 8.37
N LEU A 62 -7.86 -13.69 8.70
CA LEU A 62 -9.31 -13.63 8.83
C LEU A 62 -9.99 -13.91 7.48
N THR A 63 -9.47 -13.35 6.38
CA THR A 63 -9.99 -13.61 5.03
C THR A 63 -9.97 -15.11 4.69
N ILE A 64 -8.83 -15.78 4.94
CA ILE A 64 -8.70 -17.23 4.72
C ILE A 64 -9.61 -18.02 5.65
N LYS A 65 -9.76 -17.60 6.92
CA LYS A 65 -10.66 -18.24 7.87
C LYS A 65 -12.13 -18.13 7.44
N THR A 66 -12.54 -16.96 6.94
CA THR A 66 -13.93 -16.68 6.56
C THR A 66 -14.33 -17.38 5.26
N LEU A 67 -13.47 -17.36 4.24
CA LEU A 67 -13.78 -17.95 2.93
C LEU A 67 -13.42 -19.44 2.83
N GLY A 68 -12.66 -19.97 3.79
CA GLY A 68 -12.08 -21.30 3.70
C GLY A 68 -10.80 -21.33 2.85
N ARG A 69 -9.97 -22.35 3.09
CA ARG A 69 -8.66 -22.51 2.43
C ARG A 69 -8.75 -22.80 0.94
N ASP A 70 -9.87 -23.37 0.49
CA ASP A 70 -10.09 -23.76 -0.91
C ASP A 70 -10.69 -22.63 -1.75
N SER A 71 -10.96 -21.47 -1.14
CA SER A 71 -11.43 -20.28 -1.86
C SER A 71 -10.47 -19.86 -2.97
N SER A 72 -11.04 -19.52 -4.11
CA SER A 72 -10.31 -19.08 -5.30
C SER A 72 -9.63 -17.72 -5.09
N PRO A 73 -8.59 -17.40 -5.88
CA PRO A 73 -7.97 -16.07 -5.86
C PRO A 73 -8.97 -14.93 -6.08
N ARG A 74 -9.94 -15.12 -7.00
CA ARG A 74 -10.97 -14.11 -7.30
C ARG A 74 -11.88 -13.87 -6.10
N GLU A 75 -12.37 -14.91 -5.44
CA GLU A 75 -13.25 -14.78 -4.27
C GLU A 75 -12.58 -14.00 -3.14
N ARG A 76 -11.28 -14.26 -2.89
CA ARG A 76 -10.50 -13.53 -1.87
C ARG A 76 -10.35 -12.05 -2.23
N VAL A 77 -10.06 -11.74 -3.49
CA VAL A 77 -9.98 -10.35 -3.97
C VAL A 77 -11.33 -9.65 -3.85
N GLU A 78 -12.42 -10.26 -4.29
CA GLU A 78 -13.76 -9.66 -4.22
C GLU A 78 -14.24 -9.44 -2.78
N PHE A 79 -13.98 -10.39 -1.88
CA PHE A 79 -14.29 -10.24 -0.47
C PHE A 79 -13.57 -9.04 0.15
N LEU A 80 -12.27 -8.91 -0.13
CA LEU A 80 -11.46 -7.81 0.36
C LEU A 80 -11.81 -6.48 -0.31
N LEU A 81 -12.17 -6.48 -1.60
CA LEU A 81 -12.67 -5.30 -2.30
C LEU A 81 -13.92 -4.74 -1.61
N ARG A 82 -14.92 -5.59 -1.32
CA ARG A 82 -16.13 -5.16 -0.60
C ARG A 82 -15.81 -4.59 0.78
N PHE A 83 -14.94 -5.26 1.54
CA PHE A 83 -14.50 -4.78 2.84
C PHE A 83 -13.85 -3.39 2.77
N VAL A 84 -12.95 -3.16 1.80
CA VAL A 84 -12.25 -1.88 1.65
C VAL A 84 -13.17 -0.81 1.06
N GLN A 85 -14.08 -1.16 0.16
CA GLN A 85 -15.09 -0.26 -0.41
C GLN A 85 -16.04 0.27 0.68
N ASP A 86 -16.37 -0.53 1.70
CA ASP A 86 -17.21 -0.12 2.83
C ASP A 86 -16.55 0.95 3.73
N ILE A 87 -15.24 1.18 3.63
CA ILE A 87 -14.55 2.27 4.34
C ILE A 87 -14.98 3.61 3.71
N PRO A 88 -15.48 4.59 4.47
CA PRO A 88 -15.85 5.91 3.92
C PRO A 88 -14.73 6.58 3.14
N TYR A 89 -15.09 7.26 2.05
CA TYR A 89 -14.14 8.04 1.26
C TYR A 89 -13.82 9.37 1.95
N GLY A 90 -12.54 9.72 2.04
CA GLY A 90 -12.11 11.03 2.53
C GLY A 90 -10.68 11.34 2.08
N ILE A 91 -10.41 12.60 1.74
CA ILE A 91 -9.11 13.02 1.18
C ILE A 91 -8.20 13.47 2.32
N PRO A 92 -7.07 12.80 2.57
CA PRO A 92 -6.15 13.18 3.63
C PRO A 92 -5.37 14.46 3.29
N PRO A 93 -5.01 15.26 4.30
CA PRO A 93 -4.21 16.44 4.07
C PRO A 93 -2.78 16.05 3.67
N THR A 94 -2.05 16.92 2.98
CA THR A 94 -0.63 16.68 2.67
C THR A 94 0.24 16.74 3.94
N HIS A 95 -0.19 17.50 4.95
CA HIS A 95 0.50 17.68 6.22
C HIS A 95 -0.42 17.38 7.40
N SER A 96 0.11 16.71 8.42
CA SER A 96 -0.59 16.47 9.69
C SER A 96 0.42 16.48 10.84
N ASN A 97 0.12 17.18 11.94
CA ASN A 97 0.98 17.26 13.14
C ASN A 97 2.45 17.59 12.83
N ASN A 98 2.69 18.61 11.99
CA ASN A 98 4.02 19.03 11.50
C ASN A 98 4.80 17.95 10.73
N LYS A 99 4.13 16.90 10.25
CA LYS A 99 4.70 15.85 9.41
C LYS A 99 4.07 15.89 8.03
N VAL A 100 4.88 15.61 7.02
CA VAL A 100 4.41 15.39 5.66
C VAL A 100 3.88 13.96 5.57
N ILE A 101 2.61 13.79 5.22
CA ILE A 101 1.99 12.47 4.97
C ILE A 101 1.70 12.23 3.49
N SER A 102 1.90 13.26 2.66
CA SER A 102 1.82 13.19 1.18
C SER A 102 0.49 12.62 0.66
N GLY A 103 -0.61 12.90 1.34
CA GLY A 103 -1.93 12.50 0.88
C GLY A 103 -2.21 10.99 0.97
N VAL A 104 -1.47 10.22 1.77
CA VAL A 104 -1.76 8.78 1.96
C VAL A 104 -1.84 8.45 3.45
N LEU A 105 -2.97 7.87 3.86
CA LEU A 105 -3.15 7.27 5.17
C LEU A 105 -2.58 5.85 5.17
N PRO A 106 -1.64 5.52 6.07
CA PRO A 106 -1.17 4.15 6.20
C PRO A 106 -2.25 3.25 6.82
N PRO A 107 -2.20 1.91 6.62
CA PRO A 107 -3.23 0.98 7.10
C PRO A 107 -3.68 1.16 8.56
N PRO A 108 -2.79 1.36 9.55
CA PRO A 108 -3.23 1.61 10.93
C PRO A 108 -4.04 2.90 11.08
N GLN A 109 -3.68 3.96 10.36
CA GLN A 109 -4.35 5.26 10.43
C GLN A 109 -5.75 5.21 9.83
N ILE A 110 -5.95 4.43 8.76
CA ILE A 110 -7.28 4.23 8.16
C ILE A 110 -8.28 3.72 9.20
N PHE A 111 -7.87 2.81 10.09
CA PHE A 111 -8.75 2.27 11.13
C PHE A 111 -8.98 3.24 12.30
N ILE A 112 -8.02 4.13 12.59
CA ILE A 112 -8.18 5.19 13.60
C ILE A 112 -9.15 6.26 13.10
N GLU A 113 -8.94 6.73 11.87
CA GLU A 113 -9.71 7.80 11.24
C GLU A 113 -11.08 7.32 10.75
N LYS A 114 -11.19 6.04 10.38
CA LYS A 114 -12.41 5.40 9.83
C LYS A 114 -12.83 5.95 8.47
N TRP A 115 -11.88 6.50 7.70
CA TRP A 115 -12.05 6.94 6.32
C TRP A 115 -10.70 6.87 5.58
N ALA A 116 -10.74 6.85 4.25
CA ALA A 116 -9.56 6.76 3.39
C ALA A 116 -9.87 7.18 1.94
N ASP A 117 -8.87 7.70 1.22
CA ASP A 117 -8.95 8.00 -0.22
C ASP A 117 -8.56 6.79 -1.09
N CYS A 118 -8.55 6.98 -2.42
CA CYS A 118 -8.18 5.94 -3.38
C CYS A 118 -6.79 5.34 -3.11
N ASP A 119 -5.79 6.18 -2.91
CA ASP A 119 -4.41 5.77 -2.67
C ASP A 119 -4.27 4.92 -1.40
N SER A 120 -4.86 5.39 -0.31
CA SER A 120 -4.84 4.71 1.00
C SER A 120 -5.57 3.37 0.95
N LYS A 121 -6.70 3.30 0.24
CA LYS A 121 -7.47 2.06 0.05
C LYS A 121 -6.71 1.03 -0.79
N VAL A 122 -6.06 1.46 -1.87
CA VAL A 122 -5.17 0.62 -2.68
C VAL A 122 -4.02 0.08 -1.85
N LEU A 123 -3.40 0.92 -1.00
CA LEU A 123 -2.34 0.50 -0.09
C LEU A 123 -2.83 -0.59 0.89
N LEU A 124 -4.00 -0.39 1.50
CA LEU A 124 -4.59 -1.32 2.45
C LEU A 124 -4.81 -2.70 1.82
N ILE A 125 -5.59 -2.78 0.73
CA ILE A 125 -5.91 -4.07 0.09
C ILE A 125 -4.67 -4.76 -0.47
N SER A 126 -3.73 -4.00 -1.06
CA SER A 126 -2.48 -4.55 -1.58
C SER A 126 -1.62 -5.15 -0.48
N SER A 127 -1.55 -4.51 0.69
CA SER A 127 -0.80 -5.05 1.83
C SER A 127 -1.41 -6.33 2.42
N ILE A 128 -2.74 -6.50 2.35
CA ILE A 128 -3.41 -7.74 2.75
C ILE A 128 -3.11 -8.85 1.74
N LEU A 129 -3.27 -8.57 0.45
CA LEU A 129 -3.08 -9.57 -0.61
C LEU A 129 -1.62 -9.95 -0.82
N ALA A 130 -0.66 -9.06 -0.51
CA ALA A 130 0.77 -9.32 -0.65
C ALA A 130 1.28 -10.54 0.15
N HIS A 131 0.54 -10.97 1.17
CA HIS A 131 0.80 -12.22 1.91
C HIS A 131 0.75 -13.47 1.04
N GLU A 132 0.06 -13.43 -0.10
CA GLU A 132 -0.02 -14.54 -1.04
C GLU A 132 0.81 -14.25 -2.30
N PRO A 133 1.95 -14.95 -2.52
CA PRO A 133 2.88 -14.67 -3.62
C PRO A 133 2.28 -14.77 -5.03
N ARG A 134 1.14 -15.45 -5.17
CA ARG A 134 0.46 -15.65 -6.45
C ARG A 134 -0.18 -14.37 -7.00
N TYR A 135 -0.52 -13.39 -6.14
CA TYR A 135 -1.11 -12.14 -6.64
C TYR A 135 -0.01 -11.26 -7.22
N LYS A 136 -0.11 -11.02 -8.53
CA LYS A 136 0.57 -9.90 -9.18
C LYS A 136 -0.42 -8.75 -9.28
N ILE A 137 -0.03 -7.62 -8.72
CA ILE A 137 -0.88 -6.43 -8.57
C ILE A 137 -0.25 -5.31 -9.38
N LEU A 138 -1.03 -4.70 -10.26
CA LEU A 138 -0.67 -3.44 -10.91
C LEU A 138 -1.38 -2.29 -10.21
N LEU A 139 -0.64 -1.21 -10.01
CA LEU A 139 -1.18 0.10 -9.69
C LEU A 139 -1.46 0.83 -11.01
N VAL A 140 -2.69 1.29 -11.18
CA VAL A 140 -3.18 1.88 -12.43
C VAL A 140 -3.57 3.32 -12.16
N TYR A 141 -2.67 4.24 -12.50
CA TYR A 141 -2.84 5.67 -12.26
C TYR A 141 -3.67 6.30 -13.37
N LEU A 142 -4.79 6.89 -13.00
CA LEU A 142 -5.58 7.80 -13.83
C LEU A 142 -5.22 9.26 -13.49
N GLU A 143 -5.91 10.23 -14.08
CA GLU A 143 -5.59 11.65 -13.86
C GLU A 143 -5.77 12.12 -12.42
N LYS A 144 -6.82 11.63 -11.73
CA LYS A 144 -7.18 12.03 -10.37
C LYS A 144 -7.60 10.84 -9.49
N HIS A 145 -7.25 9.62 -9.91
CA HIS A 145 -7.70 8.38 -9.28
C HIS A 145 -6.67 7.28 -9.39
N LEU A 146 -6.56 6.46 -8.37
CA LEU A 146 -5.72 5.26 -8.38
C LEU A 146 -6.61 4.01 -8.35
N LEU A 147 -6.53 3.24 -9.44
CA LEU A 147 -7.12 1.92 -9.55
C LEU A 147 -6.04 0.86 -9.31
N MET A 148 -6.50 -0.40 -9.22
CA MET A 148 -5.60 -1.54 -9.23
C MET A 148 -6.03 -2.58 -10.25
N ALA A 149 -5.12 -3.48 -10.62
CA ALA A 149 -5.44 -4.62 -11.47
C ALA A 149 -4.75 -5.88 -10.97
N PHE A 150 -5.43 -7.02 -11.07
CA PHE A 150 -4.96 -8.31 -10.56
C PHE A 150 -4.73 -9.29 -11.70
N GLU A 151 -3.58 -9.95 -11.72
CA GLU A 151 -3.32 -11.00 -12.71
C GLU A 151 -4.35 -12.13 -12.56
N GLY A 152 -4.98 -12.51 -13.66
CA GLY A 152 -5.99 -13.55 -13.66
C GLY A 152 -6.60 -13.80 -15.03
N ARG A 153 -7.53 -14.76 -15.07
CA ARG A 153 -8.33 -15.03 -16.27
C ARG A 153 -9.60 -14.18 -16.22
N PRO A 154 -9.79 -13.21 -17.12
CA PRO A 154 -11.00 -12.40 -17.14
C PRO A 154 -12.25 -13.26 -17.40
N HIS A 155 -13.32 -12.98 -16.67
CA HIS A 155 -14.66 -13.51 -16.91
C HIS A 155 -15.40 -12.65 -17.94
N ARG A 156 -16.53 -13.16 -18.45
CA ARG A 156 -17.38 -12.40 -19.37
C ARG A 156 -17.84 -11.10 -18.70
N GLY A 157 -17.54 -9.97 -19.33
CA GLY A 157 -17.91 -8.64 -18.84
C GLY A 157 -16.80 -7.92 -18.04
N ASP A 158 -15.75 -8.62 -17.63
CA ASP A 158 -14.62 -8.00 -16.95
C ASP A 158 -13.91 -6.99 -17.85
N LYS A 159 -13.61 -5.82 -17.31
CA LYS A 159 -12.60 -4.91 -17.85
C LYS A 159 -11.24 -5.37 -17.37
N PHE A 160 -10.30 -5.50 -18.30
CA PHE A 160 -8.94 -5.94 -18.03
C PHE A 160 -7.96 -5.21 -18.96
N ILE A 161 -6.69 -5.18 -18.58
CA ILE A 161 -5.59 -4.69 -19.40
C ILE A 161 -4.60 -5.83 -19.67
N ILE A 162 -3.81 -5.68 -20.73
CA ILE A 162 -2.68 -6.56 -21.02
C ILE A 162 -1.40 -5.80 -20.66
N PHE A 163 -0.61 -6.36 -19.75
CA PHE A 163 0.67 -5.82 -19.33
C PHE A 163 1.70 -6.95 -19.38
N GLU A 164 2.79 -6.73 -20.12
CA GLU A 164 3.86 -7.74 -20.33
C GLU A 164 3.31 -9.12 -20.79
N GLY A 165 2.32 -9.11 -21.69
CA GLY A 165 1.70 -10.32 -22.25
C GLY A 165 0.75 -11.06 -21.30
N ARG A 166 0.53 -10.56 -20.08
CA ARG A 166 -0.38 -11.13 -19.08
C ARG A 166 -1.64 -10.29 -18.94
N LYS A 167 -2.76 -10.94 -18.60
CA LYS A 167 -4.06 -10.26 -18.40
C LYS A 167 -4.23 -9.86 -16.94
N PHE A 168 -4.58 -8.61 -16.71
CA PHE A 168 -4.84 -8.05 -15.40
C PHE A 168 -6.24 -7.47 -15.34
N ILE A 169 -7.09 -8.03 -14.49
CA ILE A 169 -8.49 -7.65 -14.32
C ILE A 169 -8.53 -6.39 -13.45
N LEU A 170 -9.19 -5.33 -13.93
CA LEU A 170 -9.26 -4.06 -13.24
C LEU A 170 -10.18 -4.14 -12.01
N ALA A 171 -9.85 -3.40 -10.98
CA ALA A 171 -10.63 -3.27 -9.76
C ALA A 171 -10.53 -1.85 -9.22
N ASP A 172 -11.67 -1.33 -8.78
CA ASP A 172 -11.74 -0.08 -8.04
C ASP A 172 -12.04 -0.37 -6.56
N PRO A 173 -11.10 -0.12 -5.63
CA PRO A 173 -11.36 -0.27 -4.20
C PRO A 173 -12.13 0.93 -3.60
N THR A 174 -12.44 1.95 -4.39
CA THR A 174 -13.19 3.12 -3.95
C THR A 174 -14.69 2.86 -3.97
N GLY A 175 -15.24 2.65 -2.77
CA GLY A 175 -16.68 2.64 -2.54
C GLY A 175 -17.25 4.06 -2.44
N PRO A 176 -18.57 4.20 -2.24
CA PRO A 176 -19.39 3.27 -1.48
C PRO A 176 -20.02 2.14 -2.30
N ALA A 177 -19.97 2.19 -3.63
CA ALA A 177 -20.50 1.11 -4.45
C ALA A 177 -19.66 -0.16 -4.26
N ARG A 178 -20.33 -1.29 -3.98
CA ARG A 178 -19.68 -2.61 -3.85
C ARG A 178 -19.35 -3.21 -5.22
N LEU A 179 -18.46 -2.56 -5.96
CA LEU A 179 -18.11 -2.93 -7.33
C LEU A 179 -17.35 -4.27 -7.35
N PRO A 180 -17.76 -5.24 -8.20
CA PRO A 180 -17.06 -6.50 -8.32
C PRO A 180 -15.72 -6.35 -9.04
N LEU A 181 -14.84 -7.34 -8.89
CA LEU A 181 -13.63 -7.46 -9.70
C LEU A 181 -14.02 -7.50 -11.19
N GLY A 182 -13.36 -6.69 -12.00
CA GLY A 182 -13.68 -6.48 -13.42
C GLY A 182 -14.50 -5.22 -13.69
N ASN A 183 -15.00 -4.53 -12.66
CA ASN A 183 -15.65 -3.24 -12.79
C ASN A 183 -14.74 -2.12 -12.25
N PRO A 184 -14.18 -1.26 -13.11
CA PRO A 184 -13.25 -0.21 -12.72
C PRO A 184 -13.93 1.10 -12.27
N GLY A 185 -15.25 1.10 -12.08
CA GLY A 185 -16.00 2.28 -11.64
C GLY A 185 -16.25 3.30 -12.75
N SER A 186 -16.95 4.38 -12.39
CA SER A 186 -17.33 5.46 -13.32
C SER A 186 -16.16 6.35 -13.74
N ASP A 187 -15.14 6.45 -12.89
CA ASP A 187 -13.98 7.32 -13.12
C ASP A 187 -13.02 6.74 -14.17
N PHE A 188 -13.21 5.46 -14.52
CA PHE A 188 -12.45 4.79 -15.56
C PHE A 188 -12.88 5.25 -16.96
N ASN A 189 -11.99 5.99 -17.62
CA ASN A 189 -12.15 6.45 -19.00
C ASN A 189 -11.19 5.79 -20.00
N GLY A 190 -10.40 4.79 -19.55
CA GLY A 190 -9.40 4.10 -20.37
C GLY A 190 -8.08 4.87 -20.58
N ASN A 191 -7.95 6.10 -20.07
CA ASN A 191 -6.73 6.91 -20.21
C ASN A 191 -5.81 6.72 -19.00
N PHE A 192 -4.74 5.96 -19.18
CA PHE A 192 -3.74 5.71 -18.15
C PHE A 192 -2.65 6.79 -18.16
N LYS A 193 -2.35 7.36 -16.99
CA LYS A 193 -1.15 8.18 -16.79
C LYS A 193 0.08 7.31 -16.60
N LYS A 194 -0.06 6.23 -15.83
CA LYS A 194 1.03 5.31 -15.47
C LYS A 194 0.43 3.96 -15.07
N VAL A 195 1.15 2.89 -15.39
CA VAL A 195 0.90 1.54 -14.86
C VAL A 195 2.19 1.07 -14.21
N GLU A 196 2.11 0.61 -12.98
CA GLU A 196 3.27 0.18 -12.19
C GLU A 196 3.00 -1.19 -11.58
N LEU A 197 3.94 -2.13 -11.77
CA LEU A 197 3.89 -3.41 -11.08
C LEU A 197 4.34 -3.23 -9.63
N LEU A 198 3.52 -3.69 -8.69
CA LEU A 198 3.87 -3.72 -7.29
C LEU A 198 4.94 -4.78 -7.04
N ASP A 199 6.15 -4.34 -6.67
CA ASP A 199 7.30 -5.23 -6.48
C ASP A 199 7.40 -5.69 -5.02
N VAL A 200 6.71 -6.80 -4.70
CA VAL A 200 6.86 -7.50 -3.42
C VAL A 200 7.70 -8.75 -3.64
N THR A 201 8.92 -8.76 -3.11
CA THR A 201 9.89 -9.85 -3.26
C THR A 201 9.66 -11.01 -2.29
N ALA A 202 10.36 -12.12 -2.49
CA ALA A 202 10.36 -13.22 -1.52
C ALA A 202 11.02 -12.82 -0.19
N GLU A 203 12.06 -11.98 -0.22
CA GLU A 203 12.72 -11.44 0.97
C GLU A 203 11.76 -10.60 1.81
N ASN A 204 10.98 -9.74 1.16
CA ASN A 204 9.95 -8.95 1.84
C ASN A 204 9.01 -9.84 2.66
N ARG A 205 8.67 -11.04 2.20
CA ARG A 205 7.75 -11.97 2.89
C ARG A 205 8.42 -12.79 4.00
N ARG A 206 9.75 -12.89 4.00
CA ARG A 206 10.53 -13.59 5.05
C ARG A 206 10.70 -12.74 6.30
N ILE A 207 10.63 -11.42 6.19
CA ILE A 207 10.69 -10.52 7.34
C ILE A 207 9.52 -10.87 8.26
N PRO A 208 9.74 -11.13 9.56
CA PRO A 208 8.67 -11.47 10.49
C PRO A 208 7.69 -10.29 10.60
N HIS A 209 6.63 -10.37 9.80
CA HIS A 209 5.55 -9.42 9.72
C HIS A 209 4.64 -9.61 10.91
N TYR A 210 4.95 -8.95 12.03
CA TYR A 210 4.20 -8.95 13.29
C TYR A 210 3.40 -10.25 13.49
N VAL A 211 4.08 -11.39 13.34
CA VAL A 211 3.50 -12.66 13.76
C VAL A 211 3.38 -12.46 15.25
N SER A 212 2.13 -12.37 15.72
CA SER A 212 1.83 -12.37 17.14
C SER A 212 2.60 -13.55 17.73
N LYS A 213 3.79 -13.32 18.29
CA LYS A 213 4.29 -14.16 19.36
C LYS A 213 3.11 -14.18 20.30
N ARG A 214 2.47 -15.34 20.47
CA ARG A 214 1.35 -15.50 21.40
C ARG A 214 1.79 -14.82 22.68
N ILE A 215 1.25 -13.64 22.98
CA ILE A 215 1.51 -12.98 24.24
C ILE A 215 0.85 -13.92 25.23
N GLN A 216 1.65 -14.71 25.95
CA GLN A 216 1.14 -15.51 27.06
C GLN A 216 0.67 -14.50 28.10
N VAL A 217 -0.63 -14.25 28.13
CA VAL A 217 -1.26 -13.53 29.25
C VAL A 217 -1.23 -14.49 30.43
N ARG A 218 -0.20 -14.37 31.27
CA ARG A 218 -0.17 -15.06 32.56
C ARG A 218 -1.06 -14.27 33.51
N LYS A 219 -2.17 -14.87 33.93
CA LYS A 219 -2.93 -14.36 35.08
C LYS A 219 -2.09 -14.59 36.33
N ILE A 220 -1.99 -13.59 37.18
CA ILE A 220 -1.55 -13.76 38.56
C ILE A 220 -2.79 -14.29 39.30
N GLU A 221 -2.68 -15.47 39.91
CA GLU A 221 -3.71 -16.00 40.79
C GLU A 221 -3.81 -15.14 42.06
N PRO A 222 -5.00 -15.05 42.69
CA PRO A 222 -5.26 -14.14 43.80
C PRO A 222 -4.36 -14.35 45.01
#